data_AF-T0PN42-F1
#
_entry.id   AF-T0PN42-F1
#
_cell.length_a   1.000
_cell.length_b   1.000
_cell.length_c   1.000
_cell.angle_alpha   90.00
_cell.angle_beta   90.00
_cell.angle_gamma   90.00
#
_symmetry.space_group_name_H-M   'P 1'
#
loop_
_entity.id
_entity.type
_entity.pdbx_description
1 polymer ?
#
loop_
_entity_poly.entity_id
_entity_poly.type
_entity_poly.pdbx_seq_one_letter_code
_entity_poly.pdbx_strand_id
1 'polypeptide(L)'
;MGFKEKLSESYTNNWLKKYGDRLTQLQGRVLSIKSEEKSFLGIINWITVTIVLKQENSKAVATCIYNKRRWFKKPDFIEIKQGHSLVIQGLKPDRKKKKKKDLKEFISIMNVMNLTTKKDLIPVEGGLKMQRMRADRRFK
;
A
#
# COMPACT_ATOMS: atom_id res chain seq x y z
N MET A 1 -21.62 21.86 -13.21
CA MET A 1 -20.35 21.13 -13.06
C MET A 1 -19.24 21.94 -13.69
N GLY A 2 -18.39 22.55 -12.86
CA GLY A 2 -17.29 23.40 -13.30
C GLY A 2 -16.22 22.61 -14.07
N PHE A 3 -15.43 23.30 -14.90
CA PHE A 3 -14.36 22.69 -15.70
C PHE A 3 -13.35 21.89 -14.84
N LYS A 4 -13.09 22.37 -13.61
CA LYS A 4 -12.26 21.68 -12.61
C LYS A 4 -12.87 20.36 -12.14
N GLU A 5 -14.18 20.32 -11.92
CA GLU A 5 -14.89 19.12 -11.49
C GLU A 5 -14.85 18.06 -12.59
N LYS A 6 -15.17 18.44 -13.83
CA LYS A 6 -15.12 17.53 -14.99
C LYS A 6 -13.73 16.92 -15.22
N LEU A 7 -12.67 17.71 -15.04
CA LEU A 7 -11.30 17.21 -15.12
C LEU A 7 -11.03 16.22 -13.99
N SER A 8 -11.30 16.59 -12.73
CA SER A 8 -11.07 15.73 -11.57
C SER A 8 -11.83 14.40 -11.65
N GLU A 9 -13.07 14.44 -12.11
CA GLU A 9 -13.94 13.28 -12.29
C GLU A 9 -13.44 12.38 -13.42
N SER A 10 -12.99 12.96 -14.54
CA SER A 10 -12.39 12.21 -15.65
C SER A 10 -11.10 11.51 -15.24
N TYR A 11 -10.23 12.18 -14.46
CA TYR A 11 -9.01 11.57 -13.92
C TYR A 11 -9.32 10.43 -12.96
N THR A 12 -10.29 10.63 -12.07
CA THR A 12 -10.71 9.63 -11.08
C THR A 12 -11.34 8.41 -11.75
N ASN A 13 -12.22 8.63 -12.73
CA ASN A 13 -12.88 7.56 -13.48
C ASN A 13 -11.88 6.76 -14.33
N ASN A 14 -10.91 7.43 -14.97
CA ASN A 14 -9.85 6.72 -15.69
C ASN A 14 -8.93 5.93 -14.74
N TRP A 15 -8.68 6.45 -13.55
CA TRP A 15 -7.90 5.75 -12.53
C TRP A 15 -8.63 4.51 -12.01
N LEU A 16 -9.92 4.64 -11.66
CA LEU A 16 -10.79 3.53 -11.27
C LEU A 16 -10.89 2.47 -12.37
N LYS A 17 -11.07 2.86 -13.63
CA LYS A 17 -11.09 1.91 -14.77
C LYS A 17 -9.77 1.14 -14.93
N LYS A 18 -8.63 1.80 -14.69
CA LYS A 18 -7.30 1.17 -14.85
C LYS A 18 -6.88 0.30 -13.68
N TYR A 19 -7.27 0.68 -12.46
CA TYR A 19 -6.75 0.09 -11.23
C TYR A 19 -7.81 -0.59 -10.37
N GLY A 20 -9.10 -0.37 -10.62
CA GLY A 20 -10.24 -0.86 -9.84
C GLY A 20 -10.16 -2.35 -9.52
N ASP A 21 -10.00 -3.20 -10.54
CA ASP A 21 -9.90 -4.66 -10.38
C ASP A 21 -8.66 -5.13 -9.61
N ARG A 22 -7.68 -4.24 -9.44
CA ARG A 22 -6.38 -4.53 -8.83
C ARG A 22 -6.23 -3.90 -7.45
N LEU A 23 -7.13 -2.99 -7.07
CA LEU A 23 -7.14 -2.40 -5.74
C LEU A 23 -7.46 -3.47 -4.71
N THR A 24 -6.62 -3.52 -3.69
CA THR A 24 -6.72 -4.49 -2.61
C THR A 24 -6.38 -3.85 -1.30
N GLN A 25 -7.12 -4.25 -0.28
CA GLN A 25 -6.83 -3.91 1.10
C GLN A 25 -6.44 -5.18 1.84
N LEU A 26 -5.29 -5.16 2.50
CA LEU A 26 -4.82 -6.19 3.39
C LEU A 26 -4.77 -5.65 4.80
N GLN A 27 -5.14 -6.48 5.76
CA GLN A 27 -5.04 -6.18 7.19
C GLN A 27 -4.34 -7.34 7.88
N GLY A 28 -3.38 -7.02 8.75
CA GLY A 28 -2.69 -8.04 9.52
C GLY A 28 -1.44 -7.55 10.25
N ARG A 29 -0.66 -8.50 10.74
CA ARG A 29 0.52 -8.24 11.57
C ARG A 29 1.80 -8.36 10.76
N VAL A 30 2.75 -7.48 11.06
CA VAL A 30 4.03 -7.46 10.38
C VAL A 30 4.95 -8.57 10.91
N LEU A 31 5.44 -9.41 10.00
CA LEU A 31 6.43 -10.45 10.28
C LEU A 31 7.86 -9.92 10.13
N SER A 32 8.13 -9.16 9.07
CA SER A 32 9.43 -8.55 8.84
C SER A 32 9.31 -7.27 8.01
N ILE A 33 10.26 -6.37 8.20
CA ILE A 33 10.41 -5.14 7.43
C ILE A 33 11.86 -5.06 6.95
N LYS A 34 12.05 -4.68 5.69
CA LYS A 34 13.33 -4.27 5.13
C LYS A 34 13.16 -2.92 4.47
N SER A 35 13.92 -1.92 4.92
CA SER A 35 13.97 -0.59 4.29
C SER A 35 15.30 -0.41 3.57
N GLU A 36 15.22 0.06 2.33
CA GLU A 36 16.37 0.39 1.49
C GLU A 36 16.22 1.82 0.99
N GLU A 37 17.17 2.68 1.34
CA GLU A 37 17.25 4.05 0.85
C GLU A 37 18.39 4.16 -0.14
N LYS A 38 18.12 4.76 -1.31
CA LYS A 38 19.13 5.03 -2.33
C LYS A 38 19.04 6.50 -2.73
N SER A 39 20.20 7.14 -2.88
CA SER A 39 20.31 8.48 -3.42
C SER A 39 21.21 8.45 -4.65
N PHE A 40 20.83 9.19 -5.70
CA PHE A 40 21.64 9.37 -6.90
C PHE A 40 21.88 10.84 -7.17
N LEU A 41 23.16 11.18 -7.25
CA LEU A 41 23.69 12.54 -7.37
C LEU A 41 23.17 13.55 -6.33
N GLY A 42 22.61 13.10 -5.19
CA GLY A 42 22.06 13.98 -4.16
C GLY A 42 20.73 14.66 -4.52
N ILE A 43 20.25 14.50 -5.75
CA ILE A 43 19.06 15.18 -6.25
C ILE A 43 17.86 14.20 -6.32
N ILE A 44 18.13 12.93 -6.60
CA ILE A 44 17.09 11.92 -6.74
C ILE A 44 17.19 10.94 -5.58
N ASN A 45 16.14 10.87 -4.77
CA ASN A 45 16.06 9.94 -3.67
C ASN A 45 14.97 8.89 -3.94
N TRP A 46 15.31 7.62 -3.69
CA TRP A 46 14.40 6.50 -3.74
C TRP A 46 14.35 5.83 -2.38
N ILE A 47 13.14 5.43 -1.99
CA ILE A 47 12.92 4.51 -0.88
C ILE A 47 12.20 3.28 -1.40
N THR A 48 12.72 2.13 -1.02
CA THR A 48 12.11 0.82 -1.23
C THR A 48 11.89 0.17 0.12
N VAL A 49 10.64 -0.06 0.49
CA VAL A 49 10.29 -0.75 1.73
C VAL A 49 9.57 -2.04 1.40
N THR A 50 10.12 -3.16 1.86
CA THR A 50 9.52 -4.48 1.73
C THR A 50 8.96 -4.90 3.08
N ILE A 51 7.67 -5.19 3.13
CA ILE A 51 6.94 -5.62 4.32
C ILE A 51 6.40 -7.02 4.06
N VAL A 52 6.69 -7.95 4.96
CA VAL A 52 6.05 -9.26 4.96
C VAL A 52 4.96 -9.24 6.02
N LEU A 53 3.72 -9.45 5.61
CA LEU A 53 2.54 -9.31 6.45
C LEU A 53 1.78 -10.63 6.53
N LYS A 54 1.48 -11.07 7.76
CA LYS A 54 0.56 -12.18 8.03
C LYS A 54 -0.85 -11.63 8.16
N GLN A 55 -1.76 -12.11 7.33
CA GLN A 55 -3.15 -11.66 7.36
C GLN A 55 -3.83 -12.07 8.68
N GLU A 56 -4.73 -11.23 9.20
CA GLU A 56 -5.37 -11.48 10.50
C GLU A 56 -6.36 -12.66 10.47
N ASN A 57 -7.12 -12.77 9.38
CA ASN A 57 -8.18 -13.78 9.23
C ASN A 57 -7.72 -15.05 8.48
N SER A 58 -6.46 -15.13 8.05
CA SER A 58 -5.97 -16.27 7.27
C SER A 58 -4.52 -16.60 7.61
N LYS A 59 -4.09 -17.83 7.33
CA LYS A 59 -2.67 -18.21 7.42
C LYS A 59 -1.82 -17.64 6.27
N ALA A 60 -2.42 -16.84 5.37
CA ALA A 60 -1.73 -16.31 4.22
C ALA A 60 -0.69 -15.26 4.63
N VAL A 61 0.47 -15.34 3.98
CA VAL A 61 1.54 -14.38 4.09
C VAL A 61 1.61 -13.61 2.78
N ALA A 62 1.54 -12.29 2.87
CA ALA A 62 1.63 -11.40 1.72
C ALA A 62 2.92 -10.59 1.79
N THR A 63 3.64 -10.51 0.67
CA THR A 63 4.76 -9.59 0.53
C THR A 63 4.25 -8.30 -0.09
N CYS A 64 4.53 -7.16 0.55
CA CYS A 64 4.11 -5.85 0.11
C CYS A 64 5.33 -4.97 -0.10
N ILE A 65 5.39 -4.26 -1.22
CA ILE A 65 6.54 -3.42 -1.59
C ILE A 65 6.06 -2.00 -1.81
N TYR A 66 6.66 -1.06 -1.10
CA TYR A 66 6.52 0.36 -1.31
C TYR A 66 7.74 0.88 -2.06
N ASN A 67 7.50 1.53 -3.20
CA ASN A 67 8.55 2.19 -3.98
C ASN A 67 8.13 3.63 -4.22
N LYS A 68 8.90 4.59 -3.73
CA LYS A 68 8.66 6.02 -3.95
C LYS A 68 9.94 6.71 -4.36
N ARG A 69 9.84 7.53 -5.40
CA ARG A 69 10.89 8.43 -5.86
C ARG A 69 10.48 9.86 -5.56
N ARG A 70 11.40 10.65 -5.03
CA ARG A 70 11.18 12.10 -4.85
C ARG A 70 12.42 12.86 -5.30
N TRP A 71 12.17 14.02 -5.88
CA TRP A 71 13.22 14.96 -6.28
C TRP A 71 13.52 15.91 -5.12
N PHE A 72 14.80 16.17 -4.86
CA PHE A 72 15.38 17.02 -3.81
C PHE A 72 15.10 16.63 -2.35
N LYS A 73 13.91 16.15 -2.01
CA LYS A 73 13.55 15.73 -0.64
C LYS A 73 13.66 14.22 -0.50
N LYS A 74 14.05 13.76 0.69
CA LYS A 74 13.93 12.35 1.05
C LYS A 74 12.44 11.97 1.07
N PRO A 75 12.06 10.79 0.53
CA PRO A 75 10.68 10.32 0.68
C PRO A 75 10.48 9.85 2.12
N ASP A 76 9.48 10.41 2.81
CA ASP A 76 9.15 9.99 4.16
C ASP A 76 8.39 8.67 4.14
N PHE A 77 8.70 7.81 5.11
CA PHE A 77 7.96 6.59 5.36
C PHE A 77 7.68 6.45 6.85
N ILE A 78 6.51 5.90 7.20
CA ILE A 78 6.13 5.72 8.60
C ILE A 78 7.02 4.69 9.28
N GLU A 79 7.26 4.88 10.57
CA GLU A 79 7.98 3.90 11.38
C GLU A 79 7.09 2.66 11.59
N ILE A 80 7.56 1.51 11.10
CA ILE A 80 6.89 0.22 11.22
C ILE A 80 7.86 -0.75 11.88
N LYS A 81 7.40 -1.42 12.94
CA LYS A 81 8.15 -2.46 13.66
C LYS A 81 7.46 -3.80 13.51
N GLN A 82 8.21 -4.87 13.73
CA GLN A 82 7.68 -6.22 13.78
C GLN A 82 6.56 -6.30 14.83
N GLY A 83 5.49 -7.03 14.52
CA GLY A 83 4.33 -7.17 15.39
C GLY A 83 3.30 -6.04 15.30
N HIS A 84 3.60 -4.91 14.66
CA HIS A 84 2.60 -3.87 14.42
C HIS A 84 1.44 -4.40 13.58
N SER A 85 0.23 -3.94 13.90
CA SER A 85 -0.97 -4.18 13.11
C SER A 85 -1.10 -3.11 12.04
N LEU A 86 -1.14 -3.51 10.77
CA LEU A 86 -1.20 -2.60 9.64
C LEU A 86 -2.43 -2.88 8.77
N VAL A 87 -2.94 -1.82 8.17
CA VAL A 87 -3.82 -1.88 7.01
C VAL A 87 -3.07 -1.33 5.81
N ILE A 88 -2.82 -2.19 4.83
CA ILE A 88 -2.15 -1.86 3.58
C ILE A 88 -3.20 -1.75 2.49
N GLN A 89 -3.25 -0.59 1.85
CA GLN A 89 -3.99 -0.40 0.61
C GLN A 89 -2.99 -0.41 -0.54
N GLY A 90 -3.18 -1.32 -1.48
CA GLY A 90 -2.22 -1.55 -2.54
C GLY A 90 -2.82 -2.15 -3.79
N LEU A 91 -1.98 -2.26 -4.81
CA LEU A 91 -2.32 -2.78 -6.11
C LEU A 91 -1.72 -4.18 -6.30
N LYS A 92 -2.57 -5.13 -6.68
CA LYS A 92 -2.13 -6.44 -7.18
C LYS A 92 -1.26 -6.27 -8.43
N PRO A 93 -0.29 -7.17 -8.65
CA PRO A 93 0.57 -7.13 -9.82
C PRO A 93 -0.26 -7.33 -11.09
N ASP A 94 0.13 -6.65 -12.16
CA ASP A 94 -0.59 -6.71 -13.43
C ASP A 94 -0.46 -8.10 -14.04
N ARG A 95 -1.59 -8.74 -14.37
CA ARG A 95 -1.59 -10.06 -15.00
C ARG A 95 -0.80 -10.06 -16.32
N LYS A 96 -0.79 -8.94 -17.06
CA LYS A 96 -0.05 -8.81 -18.34
C LYS A 96 1.47 -8.72 -18.15
N LYS A 97 1.95 -8.22 -17.00
CA LYS A 97 3.39 -8.12 -16.67
C LYS A 97 3.97 -9.36 -15.97
N LYS A 98 3.15 -10.40 -15.72
CA LYS A 98 3.56 -11.67 -15.09
C LYS A 98 4.56 -12.52 -15.90
N LYS A 99 5.01 -12.06 -17.08
CA LYS A 99 6.00 -12.77 -17.92
C LYS A 99 7.43 -12.74 -17.36
N LYS A 100 7.75 -11.88 -16.39
CA LYS A 100 9.01 -11.95 -15.63
C LYS A 100 8.81 -12.83 -14.39
N LYS A 101 9.59 -13.90 -14.30
CA LYS A 101 9.43 -15.07 -13.41
C LYS A 101 9.30 -14.75 -11.91
N ASP A 102 9.79 -13.59 -11.45
CA ASP A 102 9.89 -13.27 -10.02
C ASP A 102 8.83 -12.28 -9.49
N LEU A 103 7.98 -11.70 -10.35
CA LEU A 103 7.05 -10.62 -9.94
C LEU A 103 5.67 -11.12 -9.46
N LYS A 104 5.49 -12.43 -9.26
CA LYS A 104 4.14 -13.02 -9.28
C LYS A 104 3.26 -12.70 -8.06
N GLU A 105 3.82 -12.29 -6.92
CA GLU A 105 3.08 -12.31 -5.64
C GLU A 105 3.26 -11.10 -4.72
N PHE A 106 3.91 -10.03 -5.14
CA PHE A 106 4.00 -8.83 -4.29
C PHE A 106 2.89 -7.82 -4.58
N ILE A 107 2.38 -7.19 -3.53
CA ILE A 107 1.39 -6.12 -3.61
C ILE A 107 2.12 -4.78 -3.53
N SER A 108 1.87 -3.92 -4.52
CA SER A 108 2.46 -2.58 -4.54
C SER A 108 1.70 -1.69 -3.57
N ILE A 109 2.38 -1.18 -2.55
CA ILE A 109 1.79 -0.34 -1.51
C ILE A 109 1.48 1.04 -2.08
N MET A 110 0.24 1.50 -1.89
CA MET A 110 -0.18 2.88 -2.16
C MET A 110 -0.30 3.70 -0.89
N ASN A 111 -0.95 3.12 0.13
CA ASN A 111 -1.08 3.71 1.45
C ASN A 111 -0.91 2.64 2.53
N VAL A 112 -0.40 3.05 3.69
CA VAL A 112 -0.27 2.21 4.89
C VAL A 112 -0.81 2.98 6.07
N MET A 113 -1.68 2.32 6.83
CA MET A 113 -2.15 2.79 8.12
C MET A 113 -1.61 1.86 9.20
N ASN A 114 -0.94 2.41 10.21
CA ASN A 114 -0.50 1.65 11.36
C ASN A 114 -1.55 1.75 12.46
N LEU A 115 -2.27 0.64 12.69
CA LEU A 115 -3.32 0.54 13.71
C LEU A 115 -2.76 0.57 15.13
N THR A 116 -1.51 0.11 15.32
CA THR A 116 -0.85 0.09 16.63
C THR A 116 -0.45 1.50 17.06
N THR A 117 0.17 2.29 16.17
CA THR A 117 0.65 3.64 16.50
C THR A 117 -0.31 4.75 16.06
N LYS A 118 -1.39 4.42 15.36
CA LYS A 118 -2.36 5.36 14.76
C LYS A 118 -1.70 6.38 13.83
N LYS A 119 -0.61 5.99 13.16
CA LYS A 119 0.11 6.83 12.19
C LYS A 119 -0.16 6.32 10.79
N ASP A 120 -0.42 7.25 9.88
CA ASP A 120 -0.73 6.95 8.49
C ASP A 120 0.36 7.52 7.56
N LEU A 121 0.66 6.80 6.48
CA LEU A 121 1.64 7.24 5.49
C LEU A 121 1.14 8.41 4.66
N ILE A 122 -0.16 8.37 4.31
CA ILE A 122 -0.85 9.48 3.68
C ILE A 122 -2.04 9.80 4.59
N PRO A 123 -2.03 10.94 5.31
CA PRO A 123 -3.16 11.34 6.12
C PRO A 123 -4.34 11.60 5.18
N VAL A 124 -5.41 10.82 5.34
CA VAL A 124 -6.65 11.04 4.59
C VAL A 124 -7.53 11.96 5.44
N GLU A 125 -7.63 13.23 5.06
CA GLU A 125 -8.60 14.15 5.67
C GLU A 125 -10.01 13.56 5.51
N GLY A 126 -10.74 13.44 6.63
CA GLY A 126 -12.08 12.86 6.67
C GLY A 126 -12.17 11.41 7.14
N GLY A 127 -11.03 10.75 7.44
CA GLY A 127 -10.99 9.38 7.95
C GLY A 127 -11.37 8.36 6.87
N LEU A 128 -10.49 7.41 6.58
CA LEU A 128 -10.86 6.32 5.70
C LEU A 128 -12.06 5.59 6.28
N LYS A 129 -13.14 5.45 5.50
CA LYS A 129 -14.23 4.50 5.77
C LYS A 129 -13.61 3.11 5.80
N MET A 130 -13.07 2.74 6.95
CA MET A 130 -12.50 1.42 7.19
C MET A 130 -13.64 0.44 6.98
N GLN A 131 -13.64 -0.25 5.83
CA GLN A 131 -14.46 -1.42 5.66
C GLN A 131 -13.89 -2.47 6.60
N ARG A 132 -14.33 -2.44 7.86
CA ARG A 132 -13.99 -3.44 8.87
C ARG A 132 -14.38 -4.78 8.27
N MET A 133 -13.40 -5.58 7.88
CA MET A 133 -13.67 -6.94 7.42
C MET A 133 -14.34 -7.66 8.59
N ARG A 134 -15.59 -8.10 8.39
CA ARG A 134 -16.35 -8.79 9.43
C ARG A 134 -15.53 -9.98 9.92
N ALA A 135 -15.33 -10.07 11.24
CA ALA A 135 -14.78 -11.26 11.85
C ALA A 135 -15.69 -12.44 11.47
N ASP A 136 -15.12 -13.44 10.80
CA ASP A 136 -15.86 -14.63 10.40
C ASP A 136 -16.15 -15.45 11.66
N ARG A 137 -17.36 -15.34 12.21
CA ARG A 137 -17.81 -16.04 13.42
C ARG A 137 -18.13 -17.52 13.17
N ARG A 138 -17.48 -18.16 12.20
CA ARG A 138 -17.74 -19.56 11.82
C ARG A 138 -16.99 -20.61 12.64
N PHE A 139 -16.16 -20.18 13.59
CA PHE A 139 -15.61 -21.08 14.60
C PHE A 139 -16.03 -20.54 15.98
N LYS A 140 -17.00 -21.24 16.56
CA LYS A 140 -17.50 -21.07 17.92
C LYS A 140 -16.72 -22.00 18.84
#